data_AF-A0A7C4JXS1-F1
#
_entry.id   AF-A0A7C4JXS1-F1
#
_cell.length_a   1.000
_cell.length_b   1.000
_cell.length_c   1.000
_cell.angle_alpha   90.00
_cell.angle_beta   90.00
_cell.angle_gamma   90.00
#
_symmetry.space_group_name_H-M   'P 1'
#
loop_
_entity.id
_entity.type
_entity.pdbx_description
1 polymer ?
#
loop_
_entity_poly.entity_id
_entity_poly.type
_entity_poly.pdbx_seq_one_letter_code
_entity_poly.pdbx_strand_id
1 'polypeptide(L)'
;MKTLHRFVLKSYIGPLVMTFFVTMFVLLMQFLWRYIDDLVGKGLSWNVIAELLLYASAGLLPMALPLATLLASLMTMGNLGENNELLAMKSAGISLPRILTPLIVLTIFISVGAFFFSNNVLPYTNLKISTLLYSVKQQKPELIIKEGVFTNLIEGYSIKVGEKDPNTGLMRRILIYDHSKDEENTTVTYADSGYMKPTADQKFLVATLFSGNSYKEVRDNRKPRYSYKEKLPAQKQTFEKEVIIFELKGFELQRADESFFKDSYQTQNIAQLEKTEDSLSKAFNTQIESFSQHVIRSSIFRNPYWGRRQNDVKVTRSLNVDSLYNTLPPVEKISALERAMEFARSTKSYVSSSKDEFFYKQKYIARHMIEWHRKFTLAFACFVFFFIGAPLGAIIRKGGLGTPVVISVLFFIIYYIINITGEKFARELYWNPFMGMWISSFILLPLGIFLSYKATTDSVIMNADFYIEKVKKLFSFSTTRKKHTELSPKTE
;
A
#
# COMPACT_ATOMS: atom_id res chain seq x y z
N MET A 1 42.07 15.40 -17.62
CA MET A 1 40.67 15.40 -17.14
C MET A 1 39.89 14.14 -17.55
N LYS A 2 39.96 13.68 -18.82
CA LYS A 2 39.25 12.46 -19.27
C LYS A 2 39.60 11.21 -18.44
N THR A 3 40.86 11.05 -18.02
CA THR A 3 41.33 9.93 -17.19
C THR A 3 40.76 9.97 -15.77
N LEU A 4 40.78 11.14 -15.12
CA LEU A 4 40.16 11.34 -13.80
C LEU A 4 38.66 11.04 -13.82
N HIS A 5 37.94 11.56 -14.83
CA HIS A 5 36.51 11.31 -14.93
C HIS A 5 36.21 9.82 -15.09
N ARG A 6 36.98 9.12 -15.93
CA ARG A 6 36.86 7.67 -16.12
C ARG A 6 37.17 6.91 -14.83
N PHE A 7 38.18 7.33 -14.07
CA PHE A 7 38.54 6.73 -12.79
C PHE A 7 37.41 6.85 -11.78
N VAL A 8 36.93 8.07 -11.52
CA VAL A 8 35.83 8.32 -10.56
C VAL A 8 34.55 7.59 -10.96
N LEU A 9 34.23 7.55 -12.27
CA LEU A 9 33.06 6.82 -12.77
C LEU A 9 33.19 5.30 -12.55
N LYS A 10 34.38 4.73 -12.83
CA LYS A 10 34.65 3.29 -12.61
C LYS A 10 34.55 2.93 -11.13
N SER A 11 35.05 3.80 -10.24
CA SER A 11 34.93 3.63 -8.79
C SER A 11 33.50 3.74 -8.28
N TYR A 12 32.62 4.46 -8.98
CA TYR A 12 31.21 4.64 -8.59
C TYR A 12 30.26 3.53 -9.07
N ILE A 13 30.48 2.99 -10.28
CA ILE A 13 29.58 2.00 -10.89
C ILE A 13 29.50 0.72 -10.06
N GLY A 14 30.63 0.23 -9.52
CA GLY A 14 30.67 -0.98 -8.70
C GLY A 14 29.78 -0.86 -7.45
N PRO A 15 30.02 0.14 -6.57
CA PRO A 15 29.14 0.44 -5.45
C PRO A 15 27.69 0.68 -5.86
N LEU A 16 27.41 1.42 -6.94
CA LEU A 16 26.03 1.68 -7.40
C LEU A 16 25.26 0.39 -7.71
N VAL A 17 25.85 -0.53 -8.45
CA VAL A 17 25.19 -1.80 -8.82
C VAL A 17 24.99 -2.66 -7.58
N MET A 18 26.00 -2.77 -6.71
CA MET A 18 25.91 -3.52 -5.47
C MET A 18 24.81 -2.97 -4.55
N THR A 19 24.82 -1.66 -4.30
CA THR A 19 23.84 -1.02 -3.41
C THR A 19 22.45 -1.06 -4.00
N PHE A 20 22.31 -0.96 -5.31
CA PHE A 20 21.03 -1.16 -6.00
C PHE A 20 20.45 -2.54 -5.71
N PHE A 21 21.19 -3.62 -5.91
CA PHE A 21 20.66 -4.96 -5.64
C PHE A 21 20.37 -5.20 -4.15
N VAL A 22 21.20 -4.66 -3.25
CA VAL A 22 20.96 -4.75 -1.80
C VAL A 22 19.69 -4.00 -1.39
N THR A 23 19.52 -2.74 -1.83
CA THR A 23 18.31 -1.96 -1.49
C THR A 23 17.07 -2.57 -2.13
N MET A 24 17.20 -3.06 -3.37
CA MET A 24 16.15 -3.75 -4.08
C MET A 24 15.68 -5.01 -3.36
N PHE A 25 16.63 -5.82 -2.87
CA PHE A 25 16.33 -7.01 -2.07
C PHE A 25 15.62 -6.66 -0.76
N VAL A 26 16.08 -5.64 -0.03
CA VAL A 26 15.44 -5.19 1.22
C VAL A 26 14.00 -4.73 0.97
N LEU A 27 13.77 -3.93 -0.08
CA LEU A 27 12.42 -3.47 -0.44
C LEU A 27 11.51 -4.61 -0.90
N LEU A 28 12.05 -5.59 -1.64
CA LEU A 28 11.30 -6.79 -2.03
C LEU A 28 10.91 -7.64 -0.82
N MET A 29 11.81 -7.81 0.15
CA MET A 29 11.49 -8.52 1.39
C MET A 29 10.43 -7.77 2.21
N GLN A 30 10.50 -6.44 2.27
CA GLN A 30 9.44 -5.64 2.87
C GLN A 30 8.09 -5.85 2.17
N PHE A 31 8.08 -5.90 0.84
CA PHE A 31 6.88 -6.18 0.06
C PHE A 31 6.31 -7.58 0.35
N LEU A 32 7.17 -8.60 0.38
CA LEU A 32 6.76 -9.97 0.72
C LEU A 32 6.16 -10.05 2.11
N TRP A 33 6.79 -9.40 3.11
CA TRP A 33 6.27 -9.37 4.47
C TRP A 33 4.89 -8.71 4.56
N ARG A 34 4.68 -7.62 3.80
CA ARG A 34 3.39 -6.93 3.76
C ARG A 34 2.24 -7.78 3.21
N TYR A 35 2.54 -8.74 2.32
CA TYR A 35 1.54 -9.58 1.67
C TYR A 35 1.67 -11.06 2.03
N ILE A 36 2.39 -11.38 3.11
CA ILE A 36 2.65 -12.78 3.48
C ILE A 36 1.36 -13.54 3.78
N ASP A 37 0.43 -12.91 4.51
CA ASP A 37 -0.87 -13.50 4.85
C ASP A 37 -1.73 -13.73 3.61
N ASP A 38 -1.55 -12.92 2.57
CA ASP A 38 -2.25 -13.05 1.30
C ASP A 38 -1.64 -14.13 0.40
N LEU A 39 -0.37 -14.49 0.59
CA LEU A 39 0.39 -15.39 -0.30
C LEU A 39 0.53 -16.80 0.26
N VAL A 40 0.72 -16.91 1.58
CA VAL A 40 1.01 -18.18 2.27
C VAL A 40 -0.28 -18.98 2.47
N GLY A 41 -0.22 -20.29 2.24
CA GLY A 41 -1.34 -21.20 2.51
C GLY A 41 -2.48 -21.15 1.48
N LYS A 42 -2.26 -20.55 0.31
CA LYS A 42 -3.25 -20.49 -0.79
C LYS A 42 -2.96 -21.43 -1.97
N GLY A 43 -1.95 -22.30 -1.85
CA GLY A 43 -1.57 -23.23 -2.91
C GLY A 43 -1.11 -22.56 -4.22
N LEU A 44 -0.56 -21.34 -4.16
CA LEU A 44 -0.13 -20.62 -5.35
C LEU A 44 1.02 -21.35 -6.05
N SER A 45 0.90 -21.53 -7.37
CA SER A 45 2.00 -22.06 -8.18
C SER A 45 3.24 -21.15 -8.11
N TRP A 46 4.43 -21.76 -8.15
CA TRP A 46 5.70 -21.03 -8.13
C TRP A 46 5.80 -19.97 -9.24
N ASN A 47 5.24 -20.26 -10.41
CA ASN A 47 5.22 -19.34 -11.55
C ASN A 47 4.45 -18.03 -11.24
N VAL A 48 3.33 -18.13 -10.53
CA VAL A 48 2.54 -16.95 -10.12
C VAL A 48 3.31 -16.10 -9.11
N ILE A 49 3.98 -16.75 -8.15
CA ILE A 49 4.81 -16.06 -7.16
C ILE A 49 5.98 -15.35 -7.86
N ALA A 50 6.67 -16.02 -8.79
CA ALA A 50 7.76 -15.45 -9.57
C ALA A 50 7.28 -14.27 -10.44
N GLU A 51 6.13 -14.40 -11.10
CA GLU A 51 5.49 -13.33 -11.89
C GLU A 51 5.17 -12.11 -11.00
N LEU A 52 4.54 -12.33 -9.83
CA LEU A 52 4.26 -11.27 -8.86
C LEU A 52 5.53 -10.58 -8.38
N LEU A 53 6.57 -11.34 -8.05
CA LEU A 53 7.84 -10.82 -7.59
C LEU A 53 8.57 -10.02 -8.67
N LEU A 54 8.51 -10.46 -9.93
CA LEU A 54 9.08 -9.72 -11.05
C LEU A 54 8.38 -8.38 -11.23
N TYR A 55 7.04 -8.35 -11.25
CA TYR A 55 6.31 -7.08 -11.35
C TYR A 55 6.52 -6.18 -10.12
N ALA A 56 6.52 -6.75 -8.92
CA ALA A 56 6.82 -6.02 -7.69
C ALA A 56 8.23 -5.42 -7.74
N SER A 57 9.20 -6.16 -8.28
CA SER A 57 10.56 -5.66 -8.43
C SER A 57 10.61 -4.46 -9.38
N ALA A 58 9.94 -4.54 -10.53
CA ALA A 58 9.83 -3.40 -11.42
C ALA A 58 9.11 -2.21 -10.75
N GLY A 59 8.03 -2.45 -10.00
CA GLY A 59 7.30 -1.39 -9.28
C GLY A 59 8.10 -0.66 -8.20
N LEU A 60 9.04 -1.34 -7.53
CA LEU A 60 9.86 -0.75 -6.45
C LEU A 60 11.13 -0.05 -6.96
N LEU A 61 11.50 -0.24 -8.22
CA LEU A 61 12.73 0.31 -8.81
C LEU A 61 12.87 1.84 -8.63
N PRO A 62 11.84 2.68 -8.88
CA PRO A 62 11.94 4.12 -8.64
C PRO A 62 12.21 4.53 -7.19
N MET A 63 11.86 3.68 -6.21
CA MET A 63 12.17 3.91 -4.79
C MET A 63 13.56 3.37 -4.42
N ALA A 64 14.01 2.30 -5.08
CA ALA A 64 15.33 1.71 -4.86
C ALA A 64 16.48 2.59 -5.39
N LEU A 65 16.26 3.31 -6.50
CA LEU A 65 17.30 4.13 -7.14
C LEU A 65 17.84 5.27 -6.25
N PRO A 66 17.01 6.15 -5.65
CA PRO A 66 17.52 7.21 -4.78
C PRO A 66 18.35 6.68 -3.61
N LEU A 67 17.90 5.57 -3.01
CA LEU A 67 18.61 4.87 -1.94
C LEU A 67 19.97 4.34 -2.40
N ALA A 68 20.00 3.67 -3.55
CA ALA A 68 21.22 3.15 -4.14
C ALA A 68 22.22 4.26 -4.44
N THR A 69 21.75 5.38 -5.01
CA THR A 69 22.60 6.55 -5.35
C THR A 69 23.19 7.24 -4.12
N LEU A 70 22.43 7.35 -3.02
CA LEU A 70 22.92 7.86 -1.74
C LEU A 70 24.08 6.99 -1.22
N LEU A 71 23.82 5.68 -1.10
CA LEU A 71 24.77 4.75 -0.51
C LEU A 71 26.03 4.64 -1.38
N ALA A 72 25.85 4.54 -2.70
CA ALA A 72 26.95 4.47 -3.65
C ALA A 72 27.82 5.73 -3.64
N SER A 73 27.22 6.92 -3.56
CA SER A 73 27.98 8.18 -3.54
C SER A 73 28.76 8.34 -2.23
N LEU A 74 28.16 7.94 -1.10
CA LEU A 74 28.84 7.90 0.19
C LEU A 74 30.01 6.92 0.19
N MET A 75 29.81 5.68 -0.26
CA MET A 75 30.87 4.67 -0.32
C MET A 75 31.99 5.09 -1.26
N THR A 76 31.66 5.59 -2.45
CA THR A 76 32.68 5.97 -3.43
C THR A 76 33.54 7.10 -2.89
N MET A 77 32.92 8.19 -2.41
CA MET A 77 33.67 9.32 -1.88
C MET A 77 34.38 9.01 -0.56
N GLY A 78 33.80 8.14 0.27
CA GLY A 78 34.40 7.63 1.50
C GLY A 78 35.66 6.81 1.23
N ASN A 79 35.60 5.89 0.26
CA ASN A 79 36.74 5.04 -0.14
C ASN A 79 37.85 5.87 -0.78
N LEU A 80 37.50 6.81 -1.67
CA LEU A 80 38.49 7.77 -2.22
C LEU A 80 39.14 8.59 -1.09
N GLY A 81 38.39 8.93 -0.05
CA GLY A 81 38.88 9.63 1.13
C GLY A 81 39.81 8.77 2.00
N GLU A 82 39.45 7.52 2.26
CA GLU A 82 40.21 6.58 3.07
C GLU A 82 41.55 6.19 2.43
N ASN A 83 41.55 5.96 1.12
CA ASN A 83 42.76 5.65 0.35
C ASN A 83 43.65 6.89 0.08
N ASN A 84 43.33 8.05 0.68
CA ASN A 84 43.98 9.34 0.44
C ASN A 84 43.97 9.80 -1.04
N GLU A 85 43.22 9.15 -1.93
CA GLU A 85 43.12 9.50 -3.34
C GLU A 85 42.41 10.84 -3.52
N LEU A 86 41.33 11.08 -2.75
CA LEU A 86 40.61 12.35 -2.73
C LEU A 86 41.50 13.49 -2.25
N LEU A 87 42.35 13.22 -1.25
CA LEU A 87 43.30 14.20 -0.72
C LEU A 87 44.37 14.54 -1.76
N ALA A 88 44.94 13.52 -2.42
CA ALA A 88 45.90 13.72 -3.51
C ALA A 88 45.32 14.55 -4.67
N MET A 89 44.07 14.29 -5.07
CA MET A 89 43.39 15.08 -6.10
C MET A 89 43.21 16.55 -5.69
N LYS A 90 42.81 16.80 -4.44
CA LYS A 90 42.64 18.17 -3.92
C LYS A 90 43.98 18.90 -3.82
N SER A 91 45.04 18.23 -3.36
CA SER A 91 46.41 18.78 -3.32
C SER A 91 46.97 19.10 -4.70
N ALA A 92 46.54 18.38 -5.75
CA ALA A 92 46.85 18.70 -7.14
C ALA A 92 46.05 19.89 -7.71
N GLY A 93 45.31 20.63 -6.87
CA GLY A 93 44.53 21.80 -7.25
C GLY A 93 43.18 21.48 -7.91
N ILE A 94 42.69 20.25 -7.81
CA ILE A 94 41.40 19.84 -8.37
C ILE A 94 40.30 20.08 -7.33
N SER A 95 39.36 20.98 -7.63
CA SER A 95 38.24 21.27 -6.74
C SER A 95 37.26 20.10 -6.63
N LEU A 96 36.63 19.92 -5.46
CA LEU A 96 35.66 18.85 -5.22
C LEU A 96 34.51 18.82 -6.24
N PRO A 97 33.88 19.96 -6.62
CA PRO A 97 32.84 19.95 -7.67
C PRO A 97 33.32 19.41 -9.02
N ARG A 98 34.60 19.63 -9.36
CA ARG A 98 35.20 19.10 -10.59
C ARG A 98 35.38 17.58 -10.53
N ILE A 99 35.73 17.04 -9.36
CA ILE A 99 35.79 15.59 -9.12
C ILE A 99 34.39 14.96 -9.22
N LEU A 100 33.36 15.64 -8.70
CA LEU A 100 31.97 15.16 -8.70
C LEU A 100 31.24 15.30 -10.04
N THR A 101 31.70 16.18 -10.93
CA THR A 101 31.06 16.45 -12.24
C THR A 101 30.67 15.19 -13.03
N PRO A 102 31.55 14.17 -13.25
CA PRO A 102 31.15 12.94 -13.93
C PRO A 102 30.04 12.17 -13.23
N LEU A 103 29.98 12.21 -11.89
CA LEU A 103 28.94 11.54 -11.10
C LEU A 103 27.62 12.32 -11.14
N ILE A 104 27.66 13.65 -11.15
CA ILE A 104 26.49 14.50 -11.32
C ILE A 104 25.83 14.21 -12.68
N VAL A 105 26.63 14.16 -13.75
CA VAL A 105 26.13 13.84 -15.10
C VAL A 105 25.50 12.45 -15.12
N LEU A 106 26.15 11.43 -14.54
CA LEU A 106 25.57 10.09 -14.43
C LEU A 106 24.25 10.10 -13.64
N THR A 107 24.18 10.84 -12.53
CA THR A 107 22.97 10.93 -11.70
C THR A 107 21.82 11.60 -12.44
N ILE A 108 22.09 12.60 -13.29
CA ILE A 108 21.09 13.20 -14.17
C ILE A 108 20.52 12.14 -15.12
N PHE A 109 21.38 11.32 -15.74
CA PHE A 109 20.90 10.22 -16.60
C PHE A 109 20.06 9.19 -15.83
N ILE A 110 20.47 8.83 -14.60
CA ILE A 110 19.70 7.93 -13.72
C ILE A 110 18.34 8.54 -13.38
N SER A 111 18.31 9.83 -13.04
CA SER A 111 17.09 10.56 -12.69
C SER A 111 16.11 10.62 -13.89
N VAL A 112 16.61 10.95 -15.08
CA VAL A 112 15.80 10.96 -16.31
C VAL A 112 15.28 9.56 -16.64
N GLY A 113 16.13 8.53 -16.52
CA GLY A 113 15.72 7.13 -16.68
C GLY A 113 14.64 6.72 -15.68
N ALA A 114 14.79 7.09 -14.41
CA ALA A 114 13.81 6.85 -13.34
C ALA A 114 12.47 7.53 -13.64
N PHE A 115 12.49 8.75 -14.18
CA PHE A 115 11.28 9.45 -14.60
C PHE A 115 10.54 8.70 -15.71
N PHE A 116 11.22 8.31 -16.78
CA PHE A 116 10.61 7.53 -17.88
C PHE A 116 10.07 6.19 -17.39
N PHE A 117 10.80 5.53 -16.49
CA PHE A 117 10.36 4.29 -15.87
C PHE A 117 9.08 4.52 -15.03
N SER A 118 9.06 5.57 -14.22
CA SER A 118 7.91 5.96 -13.38
C SER A 118 6.69 6.40 -14.20
N ASN A 119 6.91 6.99 -15.38
CA ASN A 119 5.82 7.40 -16.26
C ASN A 119 5.26 6.24 -17.09
N ASN A 120 6.10 5.33 -17.59
CA ASN A 120 5.69 4.34 -18.59
C ASN A 120 5.60 2.91 -18.03
N VAL A 121 6.57 2.48 -17.23
CA VAL A 121 6.65 1.09 -16.73
C VAL A 121 5.86 0.93 -15.44
N LEU A 122 5.98 1.88 -14.52
CA LEU A 122 5.28 1.85 -13.24
C LEU A 122 3.74 1.73 -13.35
N PRO A 123 3.04 2.44 -14.25
CA PRO A 123 1.59 2.25 -14.42
C PRO A 123 1.23 0.82 -14.84
N TYR A 124 1.99 0.26 -15.77
CA TYR A 124 1.81 -1.11 -16.25
C TYR A 124 2.06 -2.15 -15.15
N THR A 125 3.15 -1.99 -14.39
CA THR A 125 3.47 -2.93 -13.30
C THR A 125 2.45 -2.80 -12.16
N ASN A 126 2.00 -1.60 -11.82
CA ASN A 126 0.95 -1.41 -10.81
C ASN A 126 -0.38 -2.05 -11.22
N LEU A 127 -0.74 -2.01 -12.50
CA LEU A 127 -1.93 -2.69 -13.03
C LEU A 127 -1.80 -4.22 -12.85
N LYS A 128 -0.67 -4.79 -13.26
CA LYS A 128 -0.40 -6.22 -13.10
C LYS A 128 -0.34 -6.64 -11.63
N ILE A 129 0.34 -5.90 -10.76
CA ILE A 129 0.37 -6.20 -9.32
C ILE A 129 -1.03 -6.14 -8.72
N SER A 130 -1.83 -5.12 -9.04
CA SER A 130 -3.17 -4.96 -8.46
C SER A 130 -4.10 -6.10 -8.88
N THR A 131 -4.09 -6.47 -10.16
CA THR A 131 -4.90 -7.57 -10.71
C THR A 131 -4.48 -8.93 -10.16
N LEU A 132 -3.17 -9.20 -10.10
CA LEU A 132 -2.65 -10.45 -9.52
C LEU A 132 -2.95 -10.55 -8.04
N LEU A 133 -2.68 -9.49 -7.28
CA LEU A 133 -2.93 -9.49 -5.84
C LEU A 133 -4.42 -9.65 -5.55
N TYR A 134 -5.30 -9.03 -6.33
CA TYR A 134 -6.74 -9.22 -6.20
C TYR A 134 -7.18 -10.66 -6.52
N SER A 135 -6.60 -11.27 -7.56
CA SER A 135 -6.82 -12.68 -7.91
C SER A 135 -6.37 -13.62 -6.77
N VAL A 136 -5.17 -13.37 -6.23
CA VAL A 136 -4.60 -14.09 -5.08
C VAL A 136 -5.44 -13.89 -3.82
N LYS A 137 -6.03 -12.71 -3.62
CA LYS A 137 -6.92 -12.45 -2.48
C LYS A 137 -8.22 -13.24 -2.54
N GLN A 138 -8.77 -13.41 -3.74
CA GLN A 138 -9.98 -14.19 -3.97
C GLN A 138 -9.74 -15.71 -4.01
N GLN A 139 -8.50 -16.13 -4.20
CA GLN A 139 -8.09 -17.53 -4.19
C GLN A 139 -8.46 -18.21 -2.86
N LYS A 140 -9.15 -19.36 -2.94
CA LYS A 140 -9.48 -20.16 -1.76
C LYS A 140 -8.19 -20.68 -1.09
N PRO A 141 -8.13 -20.68 0.26
CA PRO A 141 -7.02 -21.31 0.99
C PRO A 141 -6.85 -22.78 0.60
N GLU A 142 -5.64 -23.29 0.75
CA GLU A 142 -5.31 -24.69 0.47
C GLU A 142 -6.19 -25.64 1.29
N LEU A 143 -6.54 -26.79 0.70
CA LEU A 143 -7.47 -27.74 1.28
C LEU A 143 -6.84 -28.50 2.46
N ILE A 144 -6.87 -27.88 3.65
CA ILE A 144 -6.42 -28.49 4.90
C ILE A 144 -7.62 -29.10 5.62
N ILE A 145 -7.75 -30.42 5.53
CA ILE A 145 -8.73 -31.18 6.32
C ILE A 145 -8.25 -31.26 7.77
N LYS A 146 -8.97 -30.62 8.68
CA LYS A 146 -8.69 -30.64 10.13
C LYS A 146 -9.36 -31.85 10.78
N GLU A 147 -8.70 -32.42 11.79
CA GLU A 147 -9.24 -33.52 12.57
C GLU A 147 -10.42 -33.09 13.43
N GLY A 148 -11.41 -33.96 13.58
CA GLY A 148 -12.56 -33.77 14.48
C GLY A 148 -13.60 -32.74 14.04
N VAL A 149 -13.32 -31.94 13.00
CA VAL A 149 -14.17 -30.82 12.54
C VAL A 149 -14.71 -31.08 11.13
N PHE A 150 -15.96 -30.71 10.88
CA PHE A 150 -16.52 -30.71 9.53
C PHE A 150 -15.88 -29.63 8.67
N THR A 151 -15.39 -30.03 7.50
CA THR A 151 -14.70 -29.17 6.54
C THR A 151 -15.55 -29.07 5.28
N ASN A 152 -16.03 -27.85 4.97
CA ASN A 152 -16.89 -27.55 3.82
C ASN A 152 -16.11 -26.80 2.74
N LEU A 153 -14.91 -27.29 2.40
CA LEU A 153 -14.01 -26.63 1.45
C LEU A 153 -14.34 -26.98 -0.02
N ILE A 154 -14.98 -28.12 -0.24
CA ILE A 154 -15.42 -28.59 -1.56
C ILE A 154 -16.89 -28.23 -1.70
N GLU A 155 -17.24 -27.56 -2.81
CA GLU A 155 -18.62 -27.15 -3.07
C GLU A 155 -19.53 -28.38 -3.15
N GLY A 156 -20.62 -28.37 -2.38
CA GLY A 156 -21.57 -29.49 -2.32
C GLY A 156 -21.13 -30.68 -1.46
N TYR A 157 -20.03 -30.61 -0.71
CA TYR A 157 -19.61 -31.71 0.18
C TYR A 157 -19.18 -31.22 1.56
N SER A 158 -19.58 -31.97 2.59
CA SER A 158 -19.14 -31.76 3.97
C SER A 158 -18.37 -32.99 4.46
N ILE A 159 -17.08 -32.82 4.73
CA ILE A 159 -16.18 -33.93 5.08
C ILE A 159 -15.74 -33.78 6.53
N LYS A 160 -15.85 -34.84 7.33
CA LYS A 160 -15.26 -34.94 8.67
C LYS A 160 -14.33 -36.13 8.73
N VAL A 161 -13.14 -35.88 9.25
CA VAL A 161 -12.13 -36.92 9.51
C VAL A 161 -11.93 -36.98 11.01
N GLY A 162 -12.03 -38.18 11.59
CA GLY A 162 -11.84 -38.38 13.01
C GLY A 162 -10.39 -38.17 13.44
N GLU A 163 -9.48 -38.91 12.82
CA GLU A 163 -8.03 -38.88 13.10
C GLU A 163 -7.25 -38.96 11.78
N LYS A 164 -6.10 -38.28 11.70
CA LYS A 164 -5.20 -38.31 10.56
C LYS A 164 -3.79 -38.62 11.05
N ASP A 165 -3.26 -39.77 10.64
CA ASP A 165 -1.89 -40.13 10.94
C ASP A 165 -0.91 -39.17 10.23
N PRO A 166 -0.05 -38.44 10.96
CA PRO A 166 0.90 -37.48 10.37
C PRO A 166 1.95 -38.12 9.47
N ASN A 167 2.33 -39.38 9.72
CA ASN A 167 3.44 -40.05 9.04
C ASN A 167 2.97 -40.79 7.78
N THR A 168 1.81 -41.45 7.86
CA THR A 168 1.28 -42.25 6.75
C THR A 168 0.25 -41.48 5.91
N GLY A 169 -0.32 -40.40 6.45
CA GLY A 169 -1.41 -39.66 5.83
C GLY A 169 -2.74 -40.42 5.81
N LEU A 170 -2.82 -41.57 6.51
CA LEU A 170 -4.03 -42.38 6.62
C LEU A 170 -5.04 -41.64 7.51
N MET A 171 -6.23 -41.45 6.98
CA MET A 171 -7.35 -40.85 7.69
C MET A 171 -8.27 -41.95 8.21
N ARG A 172 -8.75 -41.82 9.44
CA ARG A 172 -9.67 -42.77 10.09
C ARG A 172 -11.00 -42.11 10.43
N ARG A 173 -12.08 -42.89 10.39
CA ARG A 173 -13.47 -42.45 10.65
C ARG A 173 -13.83 -41.27 9.75
N ILE A 174 -13.84 -41.54 8.44
CA ILE A 174 -14.16 -40.56 7.41
C ILE A 174 -15.67 -40.54 7.23
N LEU A 175 -16.27 -39.37 7.36
CA LEU A 175 -17.69 -39.13 7.12
C LEU A 175 -17.83 -38.06 6.03
N ILE A 176 -18.53 -38.38 4.95
CA ILE A 176 -18.74 -37.51 3.81
C ILE A 176 -20.24 -37.34 3.61
N TYR A 177 -20.72 -36.11 3.68
CA TYR A 177 -22.05 -35.73 3.26
C TYR A 177 -21.98 -35.14 1.86
N ASP A 178 -22.82 -35.64 0.95
CA ASP A 178 -22.96 -35.14 -0.41
C ASP A 178 -24.28 -34.35 -0.54
N HIS A 179 -24.11 -33.05 -0.79
CA HIS A 179 -25.13 -32.03 -1.02
C HIS A 179 -25.11 -31.52 -2.48
N SER A 180 -24.41 -32.20 -3.39
CA SER A 180 -24.19 -31.71 -4.76
C SER A 180 -25.47 -31.59 -5.60
N LYS A 181 -26.54 -32.30 -5.23
CA LYS A 181 -27.80 -32.38 -6.00
C LYS A 181 -29.05 -31.84 -5.29
N ASP A 182 -28.99 -31.60 -3.99
CA ASP A 182 -30.10 -31.06 -3.18
C ASP A 182 -29.52 -30.41 -1.91
N GLU A 183 -30.13 -29.33 -1.41
CA GLU A 183 -29.71 -28.66 -0.14
C GLU A 183 -29.88 -29.55 1.11
N GLU A 184 -30.46 -30.74 0.97
CA GLU A 184 -30.69 -31.71 2.04
C GLU A 184 -29.73 -32.91 1.95
N ASN A 185 -29.34 -33.47 3.11
CA ASN A 185 -28.40 -34.60 3.29
C ASN A 185 -28.90 -35.89 2.62
N THR A 186 -28.79 -35.99 1.30
CA THR A 186 -29.41 -37.10 0.56
C THR A 186 -28.49 -38.32 0.48
N THR A 187 -27.16 -38.12 0.58
CA THR A 187 -26.19 -39.21 0.60
C THR A 187 -25.14 -39.00 1.69
N VAL A 188 -24.91 -40.03 2.51
CA VAL A 188 -23.94 -40.06 3.59
C VAL A 188 -23.04 -41.27 3.44
N THR A 189 -21.74 -41.05 3.28
CA THR A 189 -20.74 -42.12 3.21
C THR A 189 -19.89 -42.11 4.47
N TYR A 190 -19.81 -43.26 5.14
CA TYR A 190 -18.92 -43.49 6.27
C TYR A 190 -17.89 -44.56 5.91
N ALA A 191 -16.60 -44.29 6.13
CA ALA A 191 -15.53 -45.23 5.91
C ALA A 191 -14.63 -45.32 7.15
N ASP A 192 -14.16 -46.54 7.46
CA ASP A 192 -13.26 -46.76 8.61
C ASP A 192 -11.90 -46.12 8.38
N SER A 193 -11.35 -46.25 7.17
CA SER A 193 -10.07 -45.62 6.80
C SER A 193 -10.02 -45.16 5.35
N GLY A 194 -9.06 -44.30 5.01
CA GLY A 194 -8.87 -43.86 3.64
C GLY A 194 -7.74 -42.84 3.46
N TYR A 195 -7.46 -42.53 2.20
CA TYR A 195 -6.51 -41.49 1.79
C TYR A 195 -7.23 -40.46 0.93
N MET A 196 -6.98 -39.18 1.18
CA MET A 196 -7.41 -38.09 0.30
C MET A 196 -6.17 -37.38 -0.22
N LYS A 197 -5.96 -37.43 -1.55
CA LYS A 197 -4.82 -36.80 -2.20
C LYS A 197 -5.28 -35.95 -3.38
N PRO A 198 -4.80 -34.69 -3.50
CA PRO A 198 -5.04 -33.92 -4.71
C PRO A 198 -4.27 -34.56 -5.87
N THR A 199 -4.81 -34.41 -7.07
CA THR A 199 -4.14 -34.79 -8.32
C THR A 199 -2.95 -33.86 -8.56
N ALA A 200 -1.96 -34.28 -9.36
CA ALA A 200 -0.79 -33.45 -9.70
C ALA A 200 -1.17 -32.05 -10.22
N ASP A 201 -2.26 -31.97 -10.99
CA ASP A 201 -2.79 -30.72 -11.55
C ASP A 201 -3.67 -29.94 -10.57
N GLN A 202 -3.86 -30.42 -9.34
CA GLN A 202 -4.72 -29.85 -8.28
C GLN A 202 -6.18 -29.60 -8.65
N LYS A 203 -6.67 -30.13 -9.79
CA LYS A 203 -8.05 -29.97 -10.26
C LYS A 203 -9.04 -30.90 -9.56
N PHE A 204 -8.56 -32.05 -9.11
CA PHE A 204 -9.39 -33.07 -8.47
C PHE A 204 -8.76 -33.54 -7.16
N LEU A 205 -9.60 -33.78 -6.15
CA LEU A 205 -9.22 -34.50 -4.93
C LEU A 205 -9.71 -35.94 -5.05
N VAL A 206 -8.78 -36.89 -5.05
CA VAL A 206 -9.10 -38.32 -5.08
C VAL A 206 -9.13 -38.85 -3.65
N ALA A 207 -10.32 -39.24 -3.20
CA ALA A 207 -10.54 -39.92 -1.93
C ALA A 207 -10.66 -41.42 -2.17
N THR A 208 -9.67 -42.19 -1.72
CA THR A 208 -9.72 -43.65 -1.68
C THR A 208 -10.14 -44.08 -0.28
N LEU A 209 -11.35 -44.59 -0.16
CA LEU A 209 -11.97 -45.03 1.09
C LEU A 209 -11.92 -46.56 1.19
N PHE A 210 -11.72 -47.07 2.40
CA PHE A 210 -11.67 -48.50 2.70
C PHE A 210 -12.68 -48.86 3.80
N SER A 211 -13.30 -50.03 3.64
CA SER A 211 -14.21 -50.64 4.62
C SER A 211 -15.29 -49.66 5.11
N GLY A 212 -16.26 -49.37 4.25
CA GLY A 212 -17.28 -48.35 4.51
C GLY A 212 -18.70 -48.72 4.07
N ASN A 213 -19.62 -47.84 4.43
CA ASN A 213 -21.03 -47.92 4.05
C ASN A 213 -21.48 -46.55 3.52
N SER A 214 -22.15 -46.54 2.38
CA SER A 214 -22.87 -45.39 1.85
C SER A 214 -24.38 -45.58 2.04
N TYR A 215 -25.03 -44.53 2.52
CA TYR A 215 -26.47 -44.47 2.75
C TYR A 215 -27.04 -43.37 1.86
N LYS A 216 -28.03 -43.71 1.04
CA LYS A 216 -28.70 -42.76 0.16
C LYS A 216 -30.20 -42.80 0.39
N GLU A 217 -30.79 -41.66 0.71
CA GLU A 217 -32.24 -41.54 0.79
C GLU A 217 -32.82 -41.37 -0.61
N VAL A 218 -33.76 -42.23 -1.00
CA VAL A 218 -34.40 -42.17 -2.31
C VAL A 218 -35.70 -41.40 -2.18
N ARG A 219 -35.73 -40.20 -2.75
CA ARG A 219 -36.95 -39.38 -2.83
C ARG A 219 -37.81 -39.81 -4.00
N ASP A 220 -39.12 -39.89 -3.77
CA ASP A 220 -40.11 -40.00 -4.85
C ASP A 220 -40.47 -38.59 -5.34
N ASN A 221 -39.98 -38.21 -6.52
CA ASN A 221 -40.21 -36.90 -7.14
C ASN A 221 -41.69 -36.60 -7.45
N ARG A 222 -42.60 -37.56 -7.26
CA ARG A 222 -44.05 -37.39 -7.48
C ARG A 222 -44.81 -36.87 -6.26
N LYS A 223 -44.20 -36.83 -5.07
CA LYS A 223 -44.85 -36.36 -3.83
C LYS A 223 -44.42 -34.94 -3.46
N PRO A 224 -45.35 -34.02 -3.10
CA PRO A 224 -45.01 -32.65 -2.72
C PRO A 224 -44.22 -32.58 -1.40
N ARG A 225 -43.32 -31.57 -1.29
CA ARG A 225 -42.31 -31.39 -0.21
C ARG A 225 -42.84 -31.33 1.24
N TYR A 226 -44.15 -31.19 1.47
CA TYR A 226 -44.72 -30.93 2.80
C TYR A 226 -45.04 -32.17 3.66
N SER A 227 -44.73 -33.39 3.22
CA SER A 227 -44.99 -34.61 4.01
C SER A 227 -43.78 -35.04 4.84
N TYR A 228 -43.41 -34.26 5.87
CA TYR A 228 -42.22 -34.47 6.72
C TYR A 228 -42.36 -35.63 7.73
N LYS A 229 -43.32 -36.55 7.55
CA LYS A 229 -43.65 -37.63 8.50
C LYS A 229 -43.50 -39.05 7.96
N GLU A 230 -43.17 -39.25 6.68
CA GLU A 230 -42.94 -40.59 6.13
C GLU A 230 -41.45 -40.94 6.16
N LYS A 231 -41.12 -42.14 6.67
CA LYS A 231 -39.77 -42.71 6.57
C LYS A 231 -39.45 -42.91 5.09
N LEU A 232 -38.51 -42.14 4.55
CA LEU A 232 -38.06 -42.29 3.18
C LEU A 232 -37.36 -43.64 3.02
N PRO A 233 -37.55 -44.35 1.90
CA PRO A 233 -36.78 -45.55 1.61
C PRO A 233 -35.30 -45.18 1.46
N ALA A 234 -34.43 -45.89 2.18
CA ALA A 234 -32.99 -45.69 2.13
C ALA A 234 -32.31 -46.86 1.42
N GLN A 235 -31.42 -46.55 0.50
CA GLN A 235 -30.50 -47.50 -0.11
C GLN A 235 -29.21 -47.53 0.71
N LYS A 236 -28.79 -48.72 1.14
CA LYS A 236 -27.48 -48.95 1.77
C LYS A 236 -26.57 -49.71 0.81
N GLN A 237 -25.36 -49.20 0.62
CA GLN A 237 -24.29 -49.85 -0.13
C GLN A 237 -23.10 -50.07 0.80
N THR A 238 -22.58 -51.29 0.85
CA THR A 238 -21.35 -51.63 1.60
C THR A 238 -20.21 -51.86 0.62
N PHE A 239 -19.02 -51.36 0.92
CA PHE A 239 -17.86 -51.46 0.04
C PHE A 239 -16.58 -51.79 0.82
N GLU A 240 -15.73 -52.61 0.21
CA GLU A 240 -14.36 -52.85 0.70
C GLU A 240 -13.43 -51.69 0.30
N LYS A 241 -13.60 -51.18 -0.93
CA LYS A 241 -12.87 -50.03 -1.46
C LYS A 241 -13.78 -49.18 -2.34
N GLU A 242 -13.80 -47.88 -2.09
CA GLU A 242 -14.52 -46.91 -2.90
C GLU A 242 -13.58 -45.74 -3.25
N VAL A 243 -13.67 -45.25 -4.49
CA VAL A 243 -12.89 -44.09 -4.94
C VAL A 243 -13.86 -42.99 -5.33
N ILE A 244 -13.81 -41.89 -4.59
CA ILE A 244 -14.59 -40.69 -4.86
C ILE A 244 -13.65 -39.62 -5.42
N ILE A 245 -14.04 -39.02 -6.54
CA ILE A 245 -13.28 -37.94 -7.18
C ILE A 245 -14.07 -36.66 -7.00
N PHE A 246 -13.52 -35.73 -6.22
CA PHE A 246 -14.11 -34.41 -6.03
C PHE A 246 -13.49 -33.42 -7.01
N GLU A 247 -14.32 -32.65 -7.71
CA GLU A 247 -13.87 -31.54 -8.55
C GLU A 247 -13.59 -30.31 -7.67
N LEU A 248 -12.35 -29.82 -7.67
CA LEU A 248 -11.91 -28.68 -6.86
C LEU A 248 -12.22 -27.36 -7.60
N LYS A 249 -13.50 -26.99 -7.66
CA LYS A 249 -13.93 -25.71 -8.26
C LYS A 249 -13.52 -24.51 -7.41
N GLY A 250 -12.85 -23.55 -8.06
CA GLY A 250 -12.39 -22.31 -7.43
C GLY A 250 -11.07 -22.42 -6.65
N PHE A 251 -10.34 -23.53 -6.82
CA PHE A 251 -8.96 -23.67 -6.33
C PHE A 251 -7.91 -23.40 -7.42
N GLU A 252 -8.31 -23.21 -8.67
CA GLU A 252 -7.44 -22.62 -9.69
C GLU A 252 -7.45 -21.09 -9.58
N LEU A 253 -6.28 -20.47 -9.77
CA LEU A 253 -6.17 -19.01 -9.76
C LEU A 253 -6.95 -18.42 -10.94
N GLN A 254 -8.09 -17.81 -10.64
CA GLN A 254 -8.86 -17.03 -11.61
C GLN A 254 -8.26 -15.64 -11.74
N ARG A 255 -7.75 -15.31 -12.93
CA ARG A 255 -7.20 -13.98 -13.22
C ARG A 255 -8.34 -12.97 -13.27
N ALA A 256 -8.25 -11.95 -12.44
CA ALA A 256 -9.15 -10.82 -12.48
C ALA A 256 -9.01 -10.04 -13.79
N ASP A 257 -10.13 -9.52 -14.29
CA ASP A 257 -10.13 -8.64 -15.45
C ASP A 257 -9.36 -7.34 -15.12
N GLU A 258 -8.48 -6.94 -16.02
CA GLU A 258 -7.66 -5.75 -15.89
C GLU A 258 -8.50 -4.47 -15.95
N SER A 259 -9.68 -4.54 -16.58
CA SER A 259 -10.62 -3.42 -16.69
C SER A 259 -10.99 -2.83 -15.32
N PHE A 260 -11.08 -3.66 -14.28
CA PHE A 260 -11.41 -3.22 -12.91
C PHE A 260 -10.40 -2.26 -12.30
N PHE A 261 -9.15 -2.29 -12.76
CA PHE A 261 -8.04 -1.53 -12.16
C PHE A 261 -7.47 -0.45 -13.08
N LYS A 262 -7.84 -0.44 -14.36
CA LYS A 262 -7.30 0.45 -15.39
C LYS A 262 -7.51 1.94 -15.11
N ASP A 263 -8.61 2.28 -14.43
CA ASP A 263 -8.94 3.67 -14.08
C ASP A 263 -8.41 4.06 -12.69
N SER A 264 -7.65 3.19 -12.03
CA SER A 264 -7.01 3.51 -10.76
C SER A 264 -5.85 4.48 -10.97
N TYR A 265 -5.77 5.50 -10.11
CA TYR A 265 -4.74 6.55 -10.15
C TYR A 265 -3.29 6.01 -10.22
N GLN A 266 -3.01 4.83 -9.65
CA GLN A 266 -1.66 4.23 -9.68
C GLN A 266 -1.28 3.58 -11.01
N THR A 267 -2.28 3.30 -11.87
CA THR A 267 -2.14 2.58 -13.15
C THR A 267 -2.08 3.51 -14.35
N GLN A 268 -2.12 4.83 -14.11
CA GLN A 268 -2.12 5.84 -15.14
C GLN A 268 -0.74 6.50 -15.30
N ASN A 269 -0.41 6.86 -16.54
CA ASN A 269 0.72 7.73 -16.86
C ASN A 269 0.33 9.22 -16.71
N ILE A 270 1.29 10.13 -16.87
CA ILE A 270 1.04 11.58 -16.69
C ILE A 270 -0.07 12.11 -17.60
N ALA A 271 -0.04 11.76 -18.89
CA ALA A 271 -1.05 12.24 -19.84
C ALA A 271 -2.46 11.71 -19.54
N GLN A 272 -2.55 10.46 -19.06
CA GLN A 272 -3.80 9.87 -18.61
C GLN A 272 -4.28 10.51 -17.31
N LEU A 273 -3.38 10.74 -16.35
CA LEU A 273 -3.68 11.40 -15.07
C LEU A 273 -4.25 12.79 -15.29
N GLU A 274 -3.63 13.60 -16.15
CA GLU A 274 -4.08 14.96 -16.47
C GLU A 274 -5.47 14.96 -17.11
N LYS A 275 -5.70 14.09 -18.10
CA LYS A 275 -7.02 13.93 -18.73
C LYS A 275 -8.09 13.47 -17.73
N THR A 276 -7.76 12.51 -16.88
CA THR A 276 -8.68 11.99 -15.85
C THR A 276 -8.96 13.06 -14.80
N GLU A 277 -7.95 13.80 -14.35
CA GLU A 277 -8.09 14.91 -13.42
C GLU A 277 -9.00 16.01 -13.96
N ASP A 278 -8.80 16.45 -15.20
CA ASP A 278 -9.63 17.46 -15.85
C ASP A 278 -11.10 17.02 -15.92
N SER A 279 -11.32 15.76 -16.33
CA SER A 279 -12.66 15.18 -16.41
C SER A 279 -13.32 15.08 -15.03
N LEU A 280 -12.59 14.62 -14.02
CA LEU A 280 -13.10 14.50 -12.65
C LEU A 280 -13.40 15.87 -12.04
N SER A 281 -12.52 16.85 -12.26
CA SER A 281 -12.68 18.23 -11.77
C SER A 281 -13.88 18.91 -12.41
N LYS A 282 -14.06 18.74 -13.72
CA LYS A 282 -15.24 19.25 -14.43
C LYS A 282 -16.53 18.62 -13.91
N ALA A 283 -16.56 17.29 -13.76
CA ALA A 283 -17.71 16.57 -13.22
C ALA A 283 -18.05 17.02 -11.79
N PHE A 284 -17.02 17.21 -10.95
CA PHE A 284 -17.16 17.70 -9.59
C PHE A 284 -17.74 19.12 -9.54
N ASN A 285 -17.23 20.04 -10.37
CA ASN A 285 -17.74 21.41 -10.44
C ASN A 285 -19.21 21.46 -10.89
N THR A 286 -19.57 20.69 -11.92
CA THR A 286 -20.97 20.57 -12.37
C THR A 286 -21.87 20.01 -11.24
N GLN A 287 -21.37 19.04 -10.48
CA GLN A 287 -22.13 18.48 -9.36
C GLN A 287 -22.34 19.51 -8.24
N ILE A 288 -21.30 20.27 -7.87
CA ILE A 288 -21.40 21.36 -6.89
C ILE A 288 -22.42 22.41 -7.35
N GLU A 289 -22.39 22.79 -8.63
CA GLU A 289 -23.33 23.75 -9.19
C GLU A 289 -24.77 23.23 -9.12
N SER A 290 -24.99 21.97 -9.53
CA SER A 290 -26.31 21.34 -9.46
C SER A 290 -26.82 21.21 -8.03
N PHE A 291 -25.94 20.90 -7.07
CA PHE A 291 -26.27 20.83 -5.66
C PHE A 291 -26.63 22.20 -5.10
N SER A 292 -25.84 23.23 -5.41
CA SER A 292 -26.12 24.62 -5.01
C SER A 292 -27.48 25.07 -5.53
N GLN A 293 -27.76 24.83 -6.81
CA GLN A 293 -29.06 25.14 -7.41
C GLN A 293 -30.20 24.35 -6.75
N HIS A 294 -29.98 23.07 -6.44
CA HIS A 294 -30.96 22.25 -5.74
C HIS A 294 -31.27 22.86 -4.36
N VAL A 295 -30.26 23.09 -3.51
CA VAL A 295 -30.44 23.68 -2.17
C VAL A 295 -31.12 25.06 -2.23
N ILE A 296 -30.73 25.92 -3.17
CA ILE A 296 -31.36 27.25 -3.31
C ILE A 296 -32.86 27.11 -3.66
N ARG A 297 -33.21 26.20 -4.57
CA ARG A 297 -34.59 26.01 -5.05
C ARG A 297 -35.46 25.21 -4.07
N SER A 298 -34.92 24.15 -3.46
CA SER A 298 -35.63 23.26 -2.57
C SER A 298 -35.71 23.82 -1.16
N SER A 299 -34.63 24.44 -0.68
CA SER A 299 -34.41 24.76 0.74
C SER A 299 -34.53 26.25 1.08
N ILE A 300 -34.07 27.16 0.22
CA ILE A 300 -34.07 28.60 0.55
C ILE A 300 -35.31 29.30 -0.01
N PHE A 301 -35.65 29.03 -1.26
CA PHE A 301 -36.78 29.69 -1.93
C PHE A 301 -37.72 28.67 -2.56
N ARG A 302 -38.36 27.87 -1.73
CA ARG A 302 -39.36 26.89 -2.17
C ARG A 302 -40.56 27.63 -2.75
N ASN A 303 -40.58 27.80 -4.07
CA ASN A 303 -41.75 28.29 -4.79
C ASN A 303 -42.77 27.15 -4.89
N PRO A 304 -43.98 27.28 -4.35
CA PRO A 304 -45.04 26.29 -4.57
C PRO A 304 -45.49 26.20 -6.04
N TYR A 305 -45.10 27.17 -6.89
CA TYR A 305 -45.42 27.19 -8.32
C TYR A 305 -44.23 26.77 -9.19
N TRP A 306 -44.44 25.73 -10.01
CA TRP A 306 -43.49 25.10 -10.92
C TRP A 306 -43.12 25.94 -12.17
N GLY A 307 -43.11 27.27 -12.05
CA GLY A 307 -42.79 28.20 -13.15
C GLY A 307 -41.30 28.56 -13.21
N ARG A 308 -40.72 28.57 -14.43
CA ARG A 308 -39.35 29.05 -14.69
C ARG A 308 -39.18 30.46 -14.12
N ARG A 309 -38.16 30.66 -13.26
CA ARG A 309 -37.70 32.02 -12.93
C ARG A 309 -37.17 32.67 -14.20
N GLN A 310 -37.75 33.79 -14.63
CA GLN A 310 -37.00 34.78 -15.40
C GLN A 310 -35.96 35.38 -14.45
N ASN A 311 -34.70 35.39 -14.87
CA ASN A 311 -33.55 35.66 -14.01
C ASN A 311 -33.45 37.10 -13.47
N ASP A 312 -34.40 38.00 -13.74
CA ASP A 312 -34.26 39.44 -13.45
C ASP A 312 -35.40 40.07 -12.63
N VAL A 313 -36.19 39.30 -11.88
CA VAL A 313 -37.17 39.93 -10.97
C VAL A 313 -36.47 40.38 -9.69
N LYS A 314 -36.03 41.65 -9.65
CA LYS A 314 -35.65 42.33 -8.40
C LYS A 314 -36.85 42.30 -7.44
N VAL A 315 -36.77 41.46 -6.41
CA VAL A 315 -37.79 41.36 -5.36
C VAL A 315 -37.90 42.72 -4.66
N THR A 316 -38.93 43.50 -5.03
CA THR A 316 -39.12 44.87 -4.53
C THR A 316 -39.90 44.92 -3.21
N ARG A 317 -40.44 43.79 -2.75
CA ARG A 317 -41.28 43.70 -1.55
C ARG A 317 -40.61 42.79 -0.52
N SER A 318 -40.13 43.37 0.58
CA SER A 318 -39.77 42.58 1.77
C SER A 318 -41.06 42.16 2.47
N LEU A 319 -41.36 40.87 2.42
CA LEU A 319 -42.44 40.29 3.22
C LEU A 319 -41.95 40.18 4.66
N ASN A 320 -42.65 40.84 5.60
CA ASN A 320 -42.38 40.67 7.03
C ASN A 320 -43.02 39.36 7.50
N VAL A 321 -42.20 38.31 7.59
CA VAL A 321 -42.62 36.95 7.93
C VAL A 321 -43.23 36.88 9.33
N ASP A 322 -42.71 37.66 10.27
CA ASP A 322 -43.18 37.69 11.66
C ASP A 322 -44.60 38.23 11.76
N SER A 323 -44.91 39.27 10.98
CA SER A 323 -46.26 39.83 10.89
C SER A 323 -47.26 38.81 10.36
N LEU A 324 -46.92 38.08 9.28
CA LEU A 324 -47.79 37.04 8.71
C LEU A 324 -47.97 35.86 9.67
N TYR A 325 -46.91 35.40 10.30
CA TYR A 325 -46.97 34.32 11.29
C TYR A 325 -47.88 34.67 12.46
N ASN A 326 -47.79 35.91 12.96
CA ASN A 326 -48.60 36.37 14.08
C ASN A 326 -50.11 36.39 13.78
N THR A 327 -50.51 36.57 12.52
CA THR A 327 -51.92 36.53 12.08
C THR A 327 -52.54 35.13 12.01
N LEU A 328 -51.74 34.06 12.10
CA LEU A 328 -52.23 32.68 11.99
C LEU A 328 -52.93 32.18 13.27
N PRO A 329 -53.95 31.29 13.16
CA PRO A 329 -54.54 30.57 14.29
C PRO A 329 -53.52 29.73 15.08
N PRO A 330 -53.73 29.46 16.39
CA PRO A 330 -52.76 28.74 17.22
C PRO A 330 -52.34 27.35 16.68
N VAL A 331 -53.28 26.57 16.14
CA VAL A 331 -53.00 25.24 15.56
C VAL A 331 -52.17 25.35 14.27
N GLU A 332 -52.44 26.37 13.46
CA GLU A 332 -51.68 26.62 12.23
C GLU A 332 -50.26 27.12 12.52
N LYS A 333 -50.07 27.89 13.61
CA LYS A 333 -48.76 28.31 14.10
C LYS A 333 -47.88 27.10 14.44
N ILE A 334 -48.42 26.15 15.22
CA ILE A 334 -47.69 24.91 15.59
C ILE A 334 -47.36 24.11 14.33
N SER A 335 -48.33 23.88 13.45
CA SER A 335 -48.13 23.14 12.20
C SER A 335 -47.11 23.81 11.28
N ALA A 336 -47.08 25.14 11.22
CA ALA A 336 -46.11 25.89 10.44
C ALA A 336 -44.69 25.75 11.01
N LEU A 337 -44.53 25.81 12.33
CA LEU A 337 -43.25 25.60 13.01
C LEU A 337 -42.74 24.16 12.83
N GLU A 338 -43.60 23.15 12.98
CA GLU A 338 -43.23 21.75 12.78
C GLU A 338 -42.75 21.50 11.35
N ARG A 339 -43.48 22.02 10.35
CA ARG A 339 -43.06 21.93 8.94
C ARG A 339 -41.73 22.65 8.68
N ALA A 340 -41.54 23.83 9.26
CA ALA A 340 -40.30 24.59 9.13
C ALA A 340 -39.11 23.84 9.77
N MET A 341 -39.33 23.24 10.95
CA MET A 341 -38.33 22.45 11.65
C MET A 341 -37.96 21.18 10.87
N GLU A 342 -38.95 20.44 10.37
CA GLU A 342 -38.74 19.23 9.57
C GLU A 342 -37.97 19.54 8.28
N PHE A 343 -38.31 20.65 7.65
CA PHE A 343 -37.62 21.14 6.47
C PHE A 343 -36.16 21.57 6.74
N ALA A 344 -35.92 22.25 7.86
CA ALA A 344 -34.57 22.61 8.29
C ALA A 344 -33.74 21.35 8.60
N ARG A 345 -34.33 20.36 9.28
CA ARG A 345 -33.67 19.08 9.59
C ARG A 345 -33.35 18.27 8.34
N SER A 346 -34.30 18.11 7.42
CA SER A 346 -34.10 17.40 6.16
C SER A 346 -33.05 18.09 5.28
N THR A 347 -33.09 19.42 5.17
CA THR A 347 -32.04 20.18 4.46
C THR A 347 -30.68 19.98 5.11
N LYS A 348 -30.57 20.08 6.44
CA LYS A 348 -29.32 19.84 7.16
C LYS A 348 -28.78 18.43 6.88
N SER A 349 -29.64 17.41 6.90
CA SER A 349 -29.27 16.02 6.62
C SER A 349 -28.75 15.86 5.19
N TYR A 350 -29.44 16.45 4.21
CA TYR A 350 -29.03 16.43 2.80
C TYR A 350 -27.69 17.13 2.57
N VAL A 351 -27.50 18.33 3.16
CA VAL A 351 -26.24 19.08 3.07
C VAL A 351 -25.10 18.31 3.74
N SER A 352 -25.35 17.70 4.91
CA SER A 352 -24.35 16.91 5.62
C SER A 352 -23.92 15.69 4.80
N SER A 353 -24.88 14.96 4.23
CA SER A 353 -24.60 13.77 3.41
C SER A 353 -23.86 14.13 2.12
N SER A 354 -24.26 15.22 1.47
CA SER A 354 -23.61 15.72 0.24
C SER A 354 -22.20 16.25 0.50
N LYS A 355 -21.98 16.88 1.66
CA LYS A 355 -20.64 17.33 2.10
C LYS A 355 -19.67 16.16 2.16
N ASP A 356 -20.07 15.05 2.76
CA ASP A 356 -19.21 13.86 2.87
C ASP A 356 -18.89 13.30 1.48
N GLU A 357 -19.90 13.17 0.60
CA GLU A 357 -19.69 12.73 -0.79
C GLU A 357 -18.70 13.64 -1.55
N PHE A 358 -18.86 14.97 -1.43
CA PHE A 358 -17.95 15.92 -2.07
C PHE A 358 -16.54 15.83 -1.51
N PHE A 359 -16.39 15.62 -0.21
CA PHE A 359 -15.10 15.44 0.41
C PHE A 359 -14.39 14.17 -0.11
N TYR A 360 -15.12 13.06 -0.27
CA TYR A 360 -14.57 11.85 -0.89
C TYR A 360 -14.14 12.07 -2.34
N LYS A 361 -14.95 12.77 -3.14
CA LYS A 361 -14.62 13.09 -4.55
C LYS A 361 -13.41 14.00 -4.65
N GLN A 362 -13.33 15.02 -3.80
CA GLN A 362 -12.18 15.92 -3.74
C GLN A 362 -10.90 15.18 -3.33
N LYS A 363 -11.00 14.27 -2.33
CA LYS A 363 -9.88 13.39 -1.96
C LYS A 363 -9.45 12.49 -3.11
N TYR A 364 -10.39 11.97 -3.90
CA TYR A 364 -10.08 11.13 -5.05
C TYR A 364 -9.35 11.91 -6.16
N ILE A 365 -9.76 13.15 -6.44
CA ILE A 365 -9.05 14.06 -7.35
C ILE A 365 -7.63 14.33 -6.82
N ALA A 366 -7.49 14.65 -5.53
CA ALA A 366 -6.19 14.90 -4.92
C ALA A 366 -5.23 13.70 -5.02
N ARG A 367 -5.74 12.45 -5.00
CA ARG A 367 -4.91 11.25 -5.23
C ARG A 367 -4.31 11.20 -6.63
N HIS A 368 -5.01 11.68 -7.66
CA HIS A 368 -4.48 11.75 -9.03
C HIS A 368 -3.35 12.79 -9.11
N MET A 369 -3.57 13.98 -8.54
CA MET A 369 -2.53 15.02 -8.45
C MET A 369 -1.30 14.56 -7.64
N ILE A 370 -1.52 13.82 -6.55
CA ILE A 370 -0.45 13.22 -5.74
C ILE A 370 0.39 12.26 -6.58
N GLU A 371 -0.22 11.33 -7.33
CA GLU A 371 0.53 10.41 -8.19
C GLU A 371 1.25 11.11 -9.34
N TRP A 372 0.64 12.17 -9.89
CA TRP A 372 1.29 13.01 -10.88
C TRP A 372 2.60 13.56 -10.32
N HIS A 373 2.56 14.19 -9.14
CA HIS A 373 3.77 14.70 -8.49
C HIS A 373 4.73 13.59 -8.07
N ARG A 374 4.24 12.42 -7.62
CA ARG A 374 5.07 11.27 -7.21
C ARG A 374 6.03 10.86 -8.33
N LYS A 375 5.58 10.88 -9.58
CA LYS A 375 6.42 10.50 -10.73
C LYS A 375 7.64 11.42 -10.89
N PHE A 376 7.48 12.71 -10.63
CA PHE A 376 8.57 13.68 -10.63
C PHE A 376 9.43 13.62 -9.37
N THR A 377 8.82 13.52 -8.20
CA THR A 377 9.56 13.55 -6.93
C THR A 377 10.45 12.31 -6.74
N LEU A 378 10.03 11.14 -7.24
CA LEU A 378 10.86 9.93 -7.26
C LEU A 378 12.12 10.10 -8.12
N ALA A 379 11.98 10.71 -9.30
CA ALA A 379 13.12 11.00 -10.16
C ALA A 379 14.04 12.06 -9.55
N PHE A 380 13.46 13.13 -9.00
CA PHE A 380 14.19 14.22 -8.37
C PHE A 380 14.90 13.79 -7.08
N ALA A 381 14.35 12.82 -6.35
CA ALA A 381 14.97 12.26 -5.16
C ALA A 381 16.38 11.71 -5.44
N CYS A 382 16.61 11.07 -6.59
CA CYS A 382 17.95 10.59 -6.97
C CYS A 382 19.00 11.72 -6.91
N PHE A 383 18.62 12.91 -7.38
CA PHE A 383 19.47 14.09 -7.34
C PHE A 383 19.69 14.56 -5.90
N VAL A 384 18.62 14.75 -5.13
CA VAL A 384 18.70 15.19 -3.72
C VAL A 384 19.61 14.26 -2.91
N PHE A 385 19.41 12.95 -3.05
CA PHE A 385 20.18 11.94 -2.33
C PHE A 385 21.66 11.88 -2.75
N PHE A 386 21.96 12.06 -4.04
CA PHE A 386 23.34 12.20 -4.49
C PHE A 386 24.04 13.43 -3.88
N PHE A 387 23.36 14.58 -3.84
CA PHE A 387 23.91 15.82 -3.26
C PHE A 387 24.06 15.78 -1.75
N ILE A 388 23.39 14.86 -1.06
CA ILE A 388 23.66 14.56 0.34
C ILE A 388 24.82 13.59 0.45
N GLY A 389 24.81 12.50 -0.31
CA GLY A 389 25.76 11.42 -0.15
C GLY A 389 27.18 11.73 -0.59
N ALA A 390 27.36 12.33 -1.77
CA ALA A 390 28.67 12.66 -2.30
C ALA A 390 29.52 13.56 -1.38
N PRO A 391 29.02 14.73 -0.90
CA PRO A 391 29.82 15.56 -0.02
C PRO A 391 30.03 14.96 1.36
N LEU A 392 29.06 14.23 1.88
CA LEU A 392 29.14 13.66 3.21
C LEU A 392 30.14 12.48 3.23
N GLY A 393 30.25 11.72 2.14
CA GLY A 393 31.29 10.70 1.97
C GLY A 393 32.68 11.31 1.87
N ALA A 394 32.81 12.44 1.17
CA ALA A 394 34.06 13.19 1.05
C ALA A 394 34.55 13.77 2.39
N ILE A 395 33.62 14.11 3.30
CA ILE A 395 33.91 14.63 4.64
C ILE A 395 34.36 13.51 5.58
N ILE A 396 33.67 12.37 5.59
CA ILE A 396 33.86 11.33 6.61
C ILE A 396 35.18 10.56 6.43
N ARG A 397 35.67 10.40 5.19
CA ARG A 397 36.97 9.77 4.87
C ARG A 397 37.25 8.42 5.57
N LYS A 398 36.20 7.70 5.98
CA LYS A 398 36.24 6.32 6.51
C LYS A 398 35.55 5.43 5.49
N GLY A 399 36.28 4.51 4.87
CA GLY A 399 35.82 3.68 3.74
C GLY A 399 35.42 2.25 4.14
N GLY A 400 35.37 1.96 5.44
CA GLY A 400 34.67 0.78 5.94
C GLY A 400 33.17 0.79 5.58
N LEU A 401 32.60 -0.38 5.25
CA LEU A 401 31.21 -0.54 4.80
C LEU A 401 30.16 -0.04 5.81
N GLY A 402 30.46 -0.03 7.11
CA GLY A 402 29.46 0.21 8.16
C GLY A 402 28.99 1.67 8.28
N THR A 403 29.93 2.63 8.37
CA THR A 403 29.59 4.05 8.63
C THR A 403 28.76 4.69 7.52
N PRO A 404 29.09 4.50 6.22
CA PRO A 404 28.27 4.99 5.11
C PRO A 404 26.84 4.45 5.14
N VAL A 405 26.67 3.16 5.47
CA VAL A 405 25.36 2.51 5.53
C VAL A 405 24.49 3.11 6.62
N VAL A 406 25.01 3.23 7.86
CA VAL A 406 24.24 3.79 8.99
C VAL A 406 23.76 5.21 8.69
N ILE A 407 24.63 6.05 8.13
CA ILE A 407 24.27 7.44 7.80
C ILE A 407 23.27 7.48 6.64
N SER A 408 23.45 6.64 5.63
CA SER A 408 22.49 6.50 4.52
C SER A 408 21.09 6.16 5.05
N VAL A 409 21.02 5.17 5.95
CA VAL A 409 19.76 4.73 6.56
C VAL A 409 19.12 5.85 7.38
N LEU A 410 19.90 6.63 8.14
CA LEU A 410 19.38 7.77 8.89
C LEU A 410 18.73 8.82 7.98
N PHE A 411 19.44 9.28 6.95
CA PHE A 411 18.90 10.26 6.00
C PHE A 411 17.70 9.70 5.23
N PHE A 412 17.72 8.42 4.91
CA PHE A 412 16.58 7.75 4.28
C PHE A 412 15.35 7.73 5.20
N ILE A 413 15.51 7.35 6.48
CA ILE A 413 14.41 7.34 7.44
C ILE A 413 13.82 8.75 7.59
N ILE A 414 14.66 9.77 7.72
CA ILE A 414 14.21 11.17 7.81
C ILE A 414 13.44 11.57 6.54
N TYR A 415 13.99 11.29 5.37
CA TYR A 415 13.31 11.55 4.10
C TYR A 415 11.95 10.85 4.03
N TYR A 416 11.92 9.56 4.35
CA TYR A 416 10.74 8.72 4.20
C TYR A 416 9.63 9.12 5.18
N ILE A 417 9.97 9.46 6.43
CA ILE A 417 9.02 9.96 7.43
C ILE A 417 8.39 11.27 6.95
N ILE A 418 9.21 12.23 6.50
CA ILE A 418 8.72 13.52 6.01
C ILE A 418 7.85 13.32 4.76
N ASN A 419 8.29 12.47 3.83
CA ASN A 419 7.57 12.20 2.59
C ASN A 419 6.21 11.52 2.85
N ILE A 420 6.14 10.51 3.71
CA ILE A 420 4.87 9.87 4.10
C ILE A 420 3.95 10.87 4.79
N THR A 421 4.49 11.70 5.69
CA THR A 421 3.69 12.67 6.44
C THR A 421 3.11 13.73 5.50
N GLY A 422 3.92 14.27 4.59
CA GLY A 422 3.49 15.21 3.56
C GLY A 422 2.45 14.60 2.62
N GLU A 423 2.67 13.37 2.15
CA GLU A 423 1.71 12.63 1.33
C GLU A 423 0.39 12.43 2.07
N LYS A 424 0.43 12.08 3.37
CA LYS A 424 -0.77 11.90 4.19
C LYS A 424 -1.54 13.22 4.35
N PHE A 425 -0.86 14.34 4.58
CA PHE A 425 -1.50 15.66 4.67
C PHE A 425 -2.13 16.10 3.36
N ALA A 426 -1.50 15.83 2.22
CA ALA A 426 -2.10 16.06 0.91
C ALA A 426 -3.32 15.17 0.67
N ARG A 427 -3.25 13.89 1.06
CA ARG A 427 -4.34 12.91 0.87
C ARG A 427 -5.56 13.22 1.73
N GLU A 428 -5.35 13.84 2.89
CA GLU A 428 -6.39 14.31 3.79
C GLU A 428 -6.87 15.74 3.48
N LEU A 429 -6.39 16.35 2.39
CA LEU A 429 -6.72 17.71 1.96
C LEU A 429 -6.36 18.81 2.98
N TYR A 430 -5.46 18.52 3.94
CA TYR A 430 -4.92 19.54 4.82
C TYR A 430 -3.99 20.49 4.07
N TRP A 431 -3.17 19.93 3.17
CA TRP A 431 -2.26 20.67 2.31
C TRP A 431 -2.58 20.40 0.84
N ASN A 432 -2.16 21.32 -0.03
CA ASN A 432 -2.21 21.10 -1.48
C ASN A 432 -1.30 19.89 -1.86
N PRO A 433 -1.72 19.02 -2.80
CA PRO A 433 -0.90 17.93 -3.34
C PRO A 433 0.53 18.30 -3.68
N PHE A 434 0.77 19.48 -4.26
CA PHE A 434 2.12 19.97 -4.55
C PHE A 434 2.97 20.09 -3.28
N MET A 435 2.48 20.79 -2.26
CA MET A 435 3.23 21.01 -1.02
C MET A 435 3.50 19.68 -0.30
N GLY A 436 2.50 18.80 -0.24
CA GLY A 436 2.64 17.51 0.44
C GLY A 436 3.66 16.59 -0.21
N MET A 437 3.78 16.61 -1.55
CA MET A 437 4.70 15.73 -2.26
C MET A 437 6.13 16.29 -2.35
N TRP A 438 6.30 17.61 -2.39
CA TRP A 438 7.61 18.25 -2.56
C TRP A 438 8.29 18.66 -1.25
N ILE A 439 7.59 18.61 -0.10
CA ILE A 439 8.15 19.03 1.20
C ILE A 439 9.47 18.33 1.54
N SER A 440 9.56 17.02 1.28
CA SER A 440 10.76 16.23 1.55
C SER A 440 11.97 16.76 0.77
N SER A 441 11.76 17.07 -0.51
CA SER A 441 12.76 17.67 -1.39
C SER A 441 13.10 19.11 -0.99
N PHE A 442 12.11 19.93 -0.61
CA PHE A 442 12.36 21.32 -0.18
C PHE A 442 13.14 21.42 1.13
N ILE A 443 13.03 20.44 2.02
CA ILE A 443 13.80 20.40 3.26
C ILE A 443 15.22 19.85 3.00
N LEU A 444 15.34 18.77 2.22
CA LEU A 444 16.62 18.08 2.05
C LEU A 444 17.53 18.68 0.99
N LEU A 445 16.99 19.32 -0.05
CA LEU A 445 17.81 19.92 -1.11
C LEU A 445 18.69 21.07 -0.58
N PRO A 446 18.19 22.05 0.21
CA PRO A 446 19.04 23.06 0.82
C PRO A 446 20.12 22.46 1.71
N LEU A 447 19.80 21.38 2.44
CA LEU A 447 20.77 20.66 3.26
C LEU A 447 21.86 20.01 2.40
N GLY A 448 21.49 19.35 1.30
CA GLY A 448 22.44 18.79 0.34
C GLY A 448 23.35 19.86 -0.28
N ILE A 449 22.78 21.00 -0.68
CA ILE A 449 23.55 22.15 -1.19
C ILE A 449 24.51 22.69 -0.13
N PHE A 450 24.03 22.86 1.11
CA PHE A 450 24.85 23.31 2.23
C PHE A 450 26.01 22.35 2.52
N LEU A 451 25.75 21.04 2.55
CA LEU A 451 26.78 20.01 2.72
C LEU A 451 27.78 20.03 1.57
N SER A 452 27.32 20.20 0.33
CA SER A 452 28.18 20.31 -0.85
C SER A 452 29.10 21.53 -0.79
N TYR A 453 28.57 22.69 -0.38
CA TYR A 453 29.35 23.90 -0.16
C TYR A 453 30.40 23.71 0.94
N LYS A 454 30.01 23.08 2.06
CA LYS A 454 30.88 22.80 3.20
C LYS A 454 32.01 21.81 2.87
N ALA A 455 31.71 20.74 2.13
CA ALA A 455 32.72 19.78 1.68
C ALA A 455 33.75 20.42 0.73
N THR A 456 33.34 21.46 -0.01
CA THR A 456 34.23 22.21 -0.90
C THR A 456 35.14 23.17 -0.14
N THR A 457 34.70 23.70 1.01
CA THR A 457 35.40 24.74 1.77
C THR A 457 36.27 24.21 2.93
N ASP A 458 36.44 22.87 3.07
CA ASP A 458 37.22 22.20 4.14
C ASP A 458 37.00 22.82 5.54
N SER A 459 35.78 23.27 5.83
CA SER A 459 35.56 24.08 7.04
C SER A 459 35.62 23.20 8.30
N VAL A 460 36.46 23.59 9.26
CA VAL A 460 36.77 22.91 10.54
C VAL A 460 35.54 22.61 11.42
N ILE A 461 34.41 23.28 11.17
CA ILE A 461 33.14 23.13 11.92
C ILE A 461 32.54 21.73 11.86
N MET A 462 32.96 20.86 10.94
CA MET A 462 32.47 19.48 10.78
C MET A 462 33.54 18.40 11.03
N ASN A 463 34.52 18.66 11.89
CA ASN A 463 35.25 17.55 12.51
C ASN A 463 34.28 16.78 13.42
N ALA A 464 34.13 15.47 13.19
CA ALA A 464 33.31 14.60 14.04
C ALA A 464 33.70 14.75 15.52
N ASP A 465 34.99 14.98 15.79
CA ASP A 465 35.53 15.22 17.12
C ASP A 465 34.97 16.48 17.79
N PHE A 466 34.71 17.57 17.04
CA PHE A 466 34.11 18.79 17.58
C PHE A 466 32.68 18.58 18.09
N TYR A 467 31.88 17.78 17.36
CA TYR A 467 30.52 17.43 17.79
C TYR A 467 30.51 16.36 18.89
N ILE A 468 31.39 15.36 18.82
CA ILE A 468 31.56 14.37 19.88
C ILE A 468 32.00 15.04 21.19
N GLU A 469 32.89 16.03 21.14
CA GLU A 469 33.27 16.83 22.30
C GLU A 469 32.12 17.69 22.84
N LYS A 470 31.32 18.35 21.98
CA LYS A 470 30.14 19.09 22.44
C LYS A 470 29.08 18.20 23.07
N VAL A 471 28.82 17.02 22.50
CA VAL A 471 27.88 16.04 23.04
C VAL A 471 28.42 15.48 24.36
N LYS A 472 29.71 15.11 24.45
CA LYS A 472 30.34 14.72 25.71
C LYS A 472 30.24 15.83 26.76
N LYS A 473 30.42 17.09 26.39
CA LYS A 473 30.34 18.25 27.29
C LYS A 473 28.91 18.55 27.77
N LEU A 474 27.91 18.25 26.94
CA LEU A 474 26.48 18.31 27.29
C LEU A 474 26.08 17.17 28.24
N PHE A 475 26.60 15.96 28.02
CA PHE A 475 26.32 14.79 28.87
C PHE A 475 27.21 14.71 30.13
N SER A 476 28.37 15.37 30.17
CA SER A 476 29.24 15.41 31.36
C SER A 476 28.77 16.41 32.43
N PHE A 477 27.77 17.24 32.14
CA PHE A 477 27.26 18.24 33.09
C PHE A 477 26.31 17.64 34.15
N SER A 478 26.02 16.32 34.12
CA SER A 478 25.14 15.67 35.09
C SER A 478 25.84 14.76 36.12
N THR A 479 27.17 14.76 36.23
CA THR A 479 27.92 13.85 37.13
C THR A 479 28.86 14.50 38.13
N THR A 480 28.76 15.81 38.37
CA THR A 480 29.58 16.50 39.40
C THR A 480 28.70 17.06 40.52
N ARG A 481 27.97 16.19 41.22
CA ARG A 481 27.42 16.50 42.54
C ARG A 481 27.17 15.21 43.35
N LYS A 482 28.25 14.65 43.90
CA LYS A 482 28.28 13.94 45.20
C LYS A 482 29.67 13.33 45.41
N LYS A 483 30.53 14.04 46.14
CA LYS A 483 31.51 13.45 47.07
C LYS A 483 32.05 14.56 47.97
N HIS A 484 31.32 14.83 49.04
CA HIS A 484 31.84 15.47 50.25
C HIS A 484 30.90 15.14 51.40
N THR A 485 31.04 13.95 51.98
CA THR A 485 30.85 13.67 53.42
C THR A 485 31.07 12.18 53.67
N GLU A 486 32.16 11.85 54.37
CA GLU A 486 32.38 10.67 55.23
C GLU A 486 33.77 10.90 55.87
N LEU A 487 33.82 11.65 56.97
CA LEU A 487 33.90 11.15 58.36
C LEU A 487 35.17 10.33 58.64
N SER A 488 36.11 11.01 59.29
CA SER A 488 37.30 10.48 59.94
C SER A 488 36.95 9.45 61.02
N PRO A 489 37.65 8.30 61.10
CA PRO A 489 37.75 7.53 62.33
C PRO A 489 38.96 8.01 63.16
N LYS A 490 38.70 8.23 64.46
CA LYS A 490 39.69 8.48 65.51
C LYS A 490 40.63 7.28 65.70
N THR A 491 41.92 7.57 65.81
CA THR A 491 42.99 6.94 66.62
C THR A 491 44.19 7.91 66.45
N GLU A 492 44.80 8.52 67.46
CA GLU A 492 45.02 8.22 68.89
C GLU A 492 44.66 9.40 69.81
#